data_AF-X1B296-F1
#
_entry.id   AF-X1B296-F1
#
_cell.length_a   1.000
_cell.length_b   1.000
_cell.length_c   1.000
_cell.angle_alpha   90.00
_cell.angle_beta   90.00
_cell.angle_gamma   90.00
#
_symmetry.space_group_name_H-M   'P 1'
#
loop_
_entity.id
_entity.type
_entity.pdbx_description
1 polymer ?
#
loop_
_entity_poly.entity_id
_entity_poly.type
_entity_poly.pdbx_seq_one_letter_code
_entity_poly.pdbx_strand_id
1 'polypeptide(L)'
;MFSFQAKKEISVQRGVKIVVRTIPVDPRSLFRGDYINLNYEFSDINLNKVKRDRTYFHKGQKVFVKLSKVGDDWKALQVSSKPIKDIGRDEVMIRGSVGRRPAKNSINVAYGIESYFVPEGEGKYIEKEIFKKRVKVELSIDKKGYASAGKIFIDEKEVKFR
;
A
#
# COMPACT_ATOMS: atom_id res chain seq x y z
N MET A 1 10.86 32.75 -9.94
CA MET A 1 9.82 31.77 -9.58
C MET A 1 10.02 30.54 -10.44
N PHE A 2 10.55 29.44 -9.90
CA PHE A 2 10.72 28.20 -10.67
C PHE A 2 9.79 27.15 -10.09
N SER A 3 8.74 26.87 -10.85
CA SER A 3 7.65 25.95 -10.55
C SER A 3 8.16 24.51 -10.59
N PHE A 4 8.19 23.84 -9.44
CA PHE A 4 8.36 22.40 -9.34
C PHE A 4 7.02 21.72 -9.66
N GLN A 5 6.72 21.43 -10.93
CA GLN A 5 5.54 20.65 -11.26
C GLN A 5 5.72 19.81 -12.53
N ALA A 6 6.50 18.74 -12.43
CA ALA A 6 6.50 17.63 -13.39
C ALA A 6 7.29 16.44 -12.82
N LYS A 7 6.76 15.74 -11.80
CA LYS A 7 7.39 14.47 -11.36
C LYS A 7 6.47 13.43 -10.74
N LYS A 8 5.19 13.40 -11.14
CA LYS A 8 4.26 12.36 -10.65
C LYS A 8 3.61 11.49 -11.74
N GLU A 9 3.76 11.81 -13.03
CA GLU A 9 2.99 11.14 -14.10
C GLU A 9 3.74 10.04 -14.87
N ILE A 10 5.06 9.90 -14.75
CA ILE A 10 5.85 8.97 -15.59
C ILE A 10 5.93 7.54 -15.03
N SER A 11 5.53 7.26 -13.78
CA SER A 11 5.74 5.91 -13.19
C SER A 11 4.63 4.90 -13.48
N VAL A 12 3.52 5.28 -14.13
CA VAL A 12 2.34 4.40 -14.24
C VAL A 12 2.53 3.26 -15.27
N GLN A 13 3.41 3.42 -16.27
CA GLN A 13 3.47 2.51 -17.43
C GLN A 13 4.47 1.33 -17.35
N ARG A 14 5.31 1.20 -16.31
CA ARG A 14 6.38 0.16 -16.28
C ARG A 14 6.39 -0.74 -15.03
N GLY A 15 5.39 -0.63 -14.17
CA GLY A 15 5.28 -1.42 -12.94
C GLY A 15 4.40 -2.67 -13.10
N VAL A 16 4.61 -3.65 -12.22
CA VAL A 16 3.68 -4.78 -12.04
C VAL A 16 2.41 -4.22 -11.40
N LYS A 17 1.26 -4.52 -12.01
CA LYS A 17 -0.04 -4.12 -11.49
C LYS A 17 -0.62 -5.22 -10.61
N ILE A 18 -1.00 -4.85 -9.40
CA ILE A 18 -1.69 -5.74 -8.46
C ILE A 18 -2.96 -5.07 -7.96
N VAL A 19 -3.99 -5.86 -7.66
CA VAL A 19 -5.21 -5.35 -7.01
C VAL A 19 -5.21 -5.86 -5.58
N VAL A 20 -5.36 -4.94 -4.62
CA VAL A 20 -5.30 -5.23 -3.19
C VAL A 20 -6.56 -4.76 -2.48
N ARG A 21 -7.00 -5.52 -1.48
CA ARG A 21 -8.09 -5.10 -0.61
C ARG A 21 -7.60 -4.01 0.35
N THR A 22 -8.43 -2.98 0.54
CA THR A 22 -8.20 -1.96 1.56
C THR A 22 -8.90 -2.35 2.85
N ILE A 23 -8.28 -2.07 3.99
CA ILE A 23 -8.89 -2.26 5.31
C ILE A 23 -9.33 -0.92 5.92
N PRO A 24 -10.37 -0.93 6.78
CA PRO A 24 -10.82 0.28 7.46
C PRO A 24 -9.71 0.91 8.30
N VAL A 25 -9.60 2.23 8.21
CA VAL A 25 -8.86 3.04 9.19
C VAL A 25 -9.86 3.53 10.24
N ASP A 26 -9.38 3.89 11.43
CA ASP A 26 -10.24 4.44 12.50
C ASP A 26 -11.16 5.55 11.95
N PRO A 27 -12.49 5.51 12.21
CA PRO A 27 -13.47 6.45 11.68
C PRO A 27 -13.09 7.92 11.88
N ARG A 28 -12.37 8.25 12.95
CA ARG A 28 -12.01 9.63 13.32
C ARG A 28 -10.88 10.22 12.48
N SER A 29 -10.15 9.39 11.73
CA SER A 29 -8.96 9.81 10.99
C SER A 29 -9.19 9.93 9.47
N LEU A 30 -10.42 9.69 9.00
CA LEU A 30 -10.65 9.38 7.59
C LEU A 30 -10.88 10.60 6.70
N PHE A 31 -11.40 11.71 7.22
CA PHE A 31 -11.77 12.87 6.41
C PHE A 31 -10.92 14.10 6.71
N ARG A 32 -10.13 14.54 5.72
CA ARG A 32 -9.46 15.86 5.70
C ARG A 32 -9.36 16.42 4.27
N GLY A 33 -10.49 16.75 3.65
CA GLY A 33 -10.53 17.38 2.32
C GLY A 33 -10.57 16.39 1.16
N ASP A 34 -9.81 16.64 0.09
CA ASP A 34 -9.82 15.93 -1.21
C ASP A 34 -9.08 14.58 -1.20
N TYR A 35 -8.95 13.92 -0.05
CA TYR A 35 -8.30 12.61 0.03
C TYR A 35 -8.91 11.70 1.10
N ILE A 36 -8.84 10.40 0.83
CA ILE A 36 -9.14 9.33 1.78
C ILE A 36 -7.86 8.63 2.22
N ASN A 37 -7.86 8.12 3.45
CA ASN A 37 -6.77 7.28 3.96
C ASN A 37 -7.03 5.81 3.63
N LEU A 38 -6.08 5.19 2.95
CA LEU A 38 -6.02 3.77 2.64
C LEU A 38 -5.12 3.06 3.65
N ASN A 39 -5.51 1.85 4.02
CA ASN A 39 -4.66 0.93 4.76
C ASN A 39 -4.74 -0.46 4.13
N TYR A 40 -3.68 -1.24 4.31
CA TYR A 40 -3.49 -2.50 3.63
C TYR A 40 -3.26 -3.62 4.64
N GLU A 41 -3.76 -4.82 4.38
CA GLU A 41 -3.55 -5.98 5.26
C GLU A 41 -2.06 -6.31 5.42
N PHE A 42 -1.26 -6.06 4.38
CA PHE A 42 0.19 -6.28 4.39
C PHE A 42 0.99 -5.11 5.00
N SER A 43 0.35 -4.08 5.57
CA SER A 43 1.03 -3.03 6.31
C SER A 43 1.49 -3.50 7.69
N ASP A 44 0.69 -4.34 8.36
CA ASP A 44 1.01 -4.88 9.69
C ASP A 44 1.59 -6.29 9.56
N ILE A 45 2.91 -6.38 9.69
CA ILE A 45 3.67 -7.62 9.44
C ILE A 45 4.01 -8.28 10.78
N ASN A 46 3.52 -9.51 10.96
CA ASN A 46 3.96 -10.38 12.05
C ASN A 46 5.31 -11.03 11.69
N LEU A 47 6.37 -10.60 12.38
CA LEU A 47 7.75 -11.03 12.12
C LEU A 47 7.98 -12.52 12.38
N ASN A 48 7.10 -13.20 13.12
CA ASN A 48 7.22 -14.65 13.37
C ASN A 48 6.63 -15.50 12.23
N LYS A 49 5.90 -14.88 11.30
CA LYS A 49 5.24 -15.58 10.18
C LYS A 49 5.91 -15.33 8.83
N VAL A 50 6.96 -14.51 8.80
CA VAL A 50 7.64 -14.10 7.56
C VAL A 50 9.14 -14.31 7.66
N LYS A 51 9.80 -14.51 6.51
CA LYS A 51 11.26 -14.49 6.45
C LYS A 51 11.77 -13.08 6.75
N ARG A 52 12.89 -12.97 7.47
CA ARG A 52 13.50 -11.67 7.82
C ARG A 52 15.02 -11.74 7.79
N ASP A 53 15.66 -10.67 7.34
CA ASP A 53 17.13 -10.54 7.30
C ASP A 53 17.72 -9.97 8.60
N ARG A 54 16.86 -9.55 9.52
CA ARG A 54 17.24 -8.93 10.79
C ARG A 54 16.32 -9.41 11.91
N THR A 55 16.86 -9.39 13.12
CA THR A 55 16.11 -9.67 14.34
C THR A 55 15.25 -8.48 14.78
N TYR A 56 15.72 -7.25 14.52
CA TYR A 56 15.06 -6.01 14.93
C TYR A 56 15.03 -4.97 13.81
N PHE A 57 13.98 -4.15 13.83
CA PHE A 57 13.79 -2.99 12.95
C PHE A 57 13.59 -1.73 13.81
N HIS A 58 13.76 -0.55 13.20
CA HIS A 58 13.56 0.74 13.86
C HIS A 58 12.53 1.59 13.12
N LYS A 59 11.84 2.48 13.84
CA LYS A 59 10.93 3.47 13.22
C LYS A 59 11.69 4.29 12.17
N GLY A 60 11.08 4.52 11.01
CA GLY A 60 11.64 5.25 9.88
C GLY A 60 12.60 4.41 9.01
N GLN A 61 12.97 3.20 9.44
CA GLN A 61 13.87 2.34 8.68
C GLN A 61 13.24 1.95 7.34
N LYS A 62 13.99 2.17 6.25
CA LYS A 62 13.62 1.66 4.92
C LYS A 62 13.63 0.13 4.92
N VAL A 63 12.55 -0.45 4.40
CA VAL A 63 12.37 -1.89 4.25
C VAL A 63 11.82 -2.23 2.86
N PHE A 64 12.05 -3.46 2.46
CA PHE A 64 11.52 -4.09 1.26
C PHE A 64 10.70 -5.29 1.69
N VAL A 65 9.47 -5.36 1.22
CA VAL A 65 8.53 -6.43 1.55
C VAL A 65 8.25 -7.21 0.28
N LYS A 66 8.48 -8.51 0.32
CA LYS A 66 8.03 -9.43 -0.71
C LYS A 66 6.58 -9.80 -0.40
N LEU A 67 5.66 -9.45 -1.30
CA LEU A 67 4.28 -9.86 -1.26
C LEU A 67 4.06 -11.04 -2.20
N SER A 68 3.15 -11.93 -1.86
CA SER A 68 2.69 -13.00 -2.73
C SER A 68 1.17 -13.05 -2.73
N LYS A 69 0.62 -13.41 -3.90
CA LYS A 69 -0.81 -13.61 -4.08
C LYS A 69 -1.27 -14.92 -3.43
N VAL A 70 -2.24 -14.84 -2.54
CA VAL A 70 -2.84 -15.98 -1.84
C VAL A 70 -4.36 -15.90 -2.02
N GLY A 71 -4.89 -16.64 -3.00
CA GLY A 71 -6.26 -16.45 -3.46
C GLY A 71 -6.40 -15.06 -4.11
N ASP A 72 -7.35 -14.26 -3.60
CA ASP A 72 -7.56 -12.87 -4.05
C ASP A 72 -6.80 -11.83 -3.22
N ASP A 73 -6.13 -12.25 -2.14
CA ASP A 73 -5.45 -11.35 -1.22
C ASP A 73 -3.92 -11.36 -1.44
N TRP A 74 -3.24 -10.32 -0.97
CA TRP A 74 -1.79 -10.20 -1.02
C TRP A 74 -1.20 -10.21 0.39
N LYS A 75 -0.25 -11.12 0.64
CA LYS A 75 0.34 -11.31 1.96
C LYS A 75 1.85 -11.13 1.93
N ALA A 76 2.40 -10.56 3.00
CA ALA A 76 3.84 -10.47 3.19
C ALA A 76 4.44 -11.86 3.43
N LEU A 77 5.44 -12.24 2.64
CA LEU A 77 6.22 -13.47 2.82
C LEU A 77 7.61 -13.20 3.41
N GLN A 78 8.18 -12.04 3.10
CA GLN A 78 9.51 -11.66 3.56
C GLN A 78 9.57 -10.15 3.79
N VAL A 79 10.28 -9.74 4.83
CA VAL A 79 10.72 -8.36 5.02
C VAL A 79 12.25 -8.32 5.05
N SER A 80 12.85 -7.34 4.37
CA SER A 80 14.30 -7.15 4.37
C SER A 80 14.68 -5.67 4.44
N SER A 81 15.83 -5.39 5.06
CA SER A 81 16.49 -4.09 5.00
C SER A 81 17.17 -3.78 3.65
N LYS A 82 17.30 -4.78 2.77
CA LYS A 82 17.91 -4.68 1.44
C LYS A 82 16.91 -5.10 0.35
N PRO A 83 17.09 -4.66 -0.92
CA PRO A 83 16.26 -5.12 -2.02
C PRO A 83 16.29 -6.65 -2.15
N ILE A 84 15.11 -7.24 -2.33
CA ILE A 84 14.90 -8.68 -2.50
C ILE A 84 15.00 -9.00 -3.99
N LYS A 85 15.92 -9.89 -4.38
CA LYS A 85 16.20 -10.21 -5.79
C LYS A 85 15.44 -11.42 -6.32
N ASP A 86 15.23 -12.41 -5.46
CA ASP A 86 14.45 -13.60 -5.77
C ASP A 86 12.97 -13.22 -5.67
N ILE A 87 12.31 -12.95 -6.80
CA ILE A 87 10.87 -12.62 -6.89
C ILE A 87 10.25 -13.60 -7.88
N GLY A 88 9.32 -14.42 -7.38
CA GLY A 88 8.59 -15.42 -8.16
C GLY A 88 7.52 -14.83 -9.08
N ARG A 89 6.85 -15.70 -9.85
CA ARG A 89 5.85 -15.34 -10.87
C ARG A 89 4.63 -14.59 -10.32
N ASP A 90 4.20 -14.92 -9.10
CA ASP A 90 3.07 -14.32 -8.39
C ASP A 90 3.51 -13.55 -7.14
N GLU A 91 4.72 -12.99 -7.21
CA GLU A 91 5.31 -12.21 -6.14
C GLU A 91 5.67 -10.82 -6.63
N VAL A 92 5.67 -9.85 -5.73
CA VAL A 92 6.17 -8.49 -5.99
C VAL A 92 7.00 -8.01 -4.82
N MET A 93 7.98 -7.15 -5.10
CA MET A 93 8.71 -6.42 -4.06
C MET A 93 8.14 -5.02 -3.97
N ILE A 94 7.59 -4.67 -2.81
CA ILE A 94 7.18 -3.31 -2.48
C ILE A 94 8.14 -2.71 -1.46
N ARG A 95 8.49 -1.44 -1.64
CA ARG A 95 9.37 -0.68 -0.75
C ARG A 95 8.52 0.18 0.18
N GLY A 96 8.92 0.24 1.45
CA GLY A 96 8.32 1.14 2.42
C GLY A 96 9.30 1.58 3.50
N SER A 97 8.76 2.16 4.57
CA SER A 97 9.46 2.47 5.80
C SER A 97 8.66 2.01 7.00
N VAL A 98 9.34 1.63 8.07
CA VAL A 98 8.68 1.25 9.33
C VAL A 98 7.98 2.48 9.91
N GLY A 99 6.64 2.53 9.85
CA GLY A 99 5.87 3.74 10.14
C GLY A 99 5.76 4.05 11.63
N ARG A 100 5.50 3.03 12.45
CA ARG A 100 5.31 3.14 13.91
C ARG A 100 6.49 2.52 14.66
N ARG A 101 6.58 2.75 15.97
CA ARG A 101 7.56 2.04 16.80
C ARG A 101 7.28 0.53 16.71
N PRO A 102 8.26 -0.31 16.32
CA PRO A 102 8.09 -1.76 16.28
C PRO A 102 7.65 -2.31 17.64
N ALA A 103 6.74 -3.27 17.60
CA ALA A 103 6.44 -4.12 18.74
C ALA A 103 7.37 -5.34 18.74
N LYS A 104 7.32 -6.15 19.81
CA LYS A 104 8.22 -7.29 20.02
C LYS A 104 8.36 -8.20 18.79
N ASN A 105 7.24 -8.52 18.13
CA ASN A 105 7.18 -9.43 16.99
C ASN A 105 6.38 -8.87 15.81
N SER A 106 6.19 -7.56 15.74
CA SER A 106 5.48 -6.95 14.62
C SER A 106 5.99 -5.57 14.27
N ILE A 107 5.88 -5.25 12.98
CA ILE A 107 6.16 -3.93 12.43
C ILE A 107 4.96 -3.46 11.62
N ASN A 108 4.74 -2.15 11.64
CA ASN A 108 3.86 -1.49 10.69
C ASN A 108 4.72 -0.83 9.62
N VAL A 109 4.45 -1.10 8.35
CA VAL A 109 5.16 -0.54 7.19
C VAL A 109 4.25 0.43 6.46
N ALA A 110 4.75 1.64 6.23
CA ALA A 110 4.15 2.65 5.37
C ALA A 110 4.83 2.61 3.99
N TYR A 111 4.04 2.58 2.93
CA TYR A 111 4.46 2.42 1.54
C TYR A 111 4.40 3.73 0.74
N GLY A 112 3.84 4.80 1.31
CA GLY A 112 3.68 6.10 0.63
C GLY A 112 2.49 6.16 -0.32
N ILE A 113 1.58 5.19 -0.19
CA ILE A 113 0.35 5.02 -0.98
C ILE A 113 -0.89 4.97 -0.07
N GLU A 114 -0.76 5.42 1.17
CA GLU A 114 -1.85 5.46 2.16
C GLU A 114 -2.81 6.63 1.93
N SER A 115 -2.51 7.55 1.02
CA SER A 115 -3.40 8.69 0.71
C SER A 115 -3.84 8.61 -0.74
N TYR A 116 -5.16 8.64 -0.96
CA TYR A 116 -5.78 8.57 -2.26
C TYR A 116 -6.64 9.80 -2.50
N PHE A 117 -6.36 10.53 -3.57
CA PHE A 117 -7.09 11.75 -3.90
C PHE A 117 -8.46 11.42 -4.49
N VAL A 118 -9.49 12.11 -4.01
CA VAL A 118 -10.88 11.98 -4.45
C VAL A 118 -11.44 13.37 -4.69
N PRO A 119 -12.34 13.55 -5.67
CA PRO A 119 -13.07 14.81 -5.79
C PRO A 119 -13.82 15.16 -4.50
N GLU A 120 -14.05 16.45 -4.30
CA GLU A 120 -14.83 16.94 -3.18
C GLU A 120 -16.21 16.26 -3.13
N GLY A 121 -16.62 15.80 -1.95
CA GLY A 121 -17.90 15.13 -1.72
C GLY A 121 -17.89 13.61 -1.94
N GLU A 122 -16.94 13.05 -2.68
CA GLU A 122 -16.91 11.62 -3.01
C GLU A 122 -16.27 10.74 -1.90
N GLY A 123 -15.41 11.32 -1.07
CA GLY A 123 -14.65 10.57 -0.05
C GLY A 123 -15.53 9.78 0.93
N LYS A 124 -16.61 10.39 1.42
CA LYS A 124 -17.53 9.76 2.40
C LYS A 124 -18.18 8.49 1.87
N TYR A 125 -18.53 8.46 0.57
CA TYR A 125 -19.12 7.29 -0.05
C TYR A 125 -18.11 6.13 -0.08
N ILE A 126 -16.89 6.40 -0.53
CA ILE A 126 -15.83 5.39 -0.60
C ILE A 126 -15.47 4.87 0.79
N GLU A 127 -15.34 5.74 1.78
CA GLU A 127 -15.06 5.36 3.17
C GLU A 127 -16.09 4.36 3.71
N LYS A 128 -17.38 4.62 3.47
CA LYS A 128 -18.46 3.70 3.85
C LYS A 128 -18.28 2.33 3.21
N GLU A 129 -17.86 2.28 1.96
CA GLU A 129 -17.60 1.01 1.26
C GLU A 129 -16.29 0.34 1.72
N ILE A 130 -15.28 1.10 2.16
CA ILE A 130 -14.09 0.56 2.86
C ILE A 130 -14.53 -0.14 4.16
N PHE A 131 -15.40 0.49 4.97
CA PHE A 131 -15.93 -0.13 6.19
C PHE A 131 -16.66 -1.44 5.93
N LYS A 132 -17.36 -1.52 4.79
CA LYS A 132 -18.03 -2.75 4.33
C LYS A 132 -17.07 -3.78 3.71
N LYS A 133 -15.77 -3.48 3.63
CA LYS A 133 -14.72 -4.31 3.01
C LYS A 133 -14.94 -4.60 1.52
N ARG A 134 -15.59 -3.66 0.81
CA ARG A 134 -15.93 -3.78 -0.62
C ARG A 134 -14.94 -3.07 -1.55
N VAL A 135 -13.99 -2.35 -0.97
CA VAL A 135 -13.05 -1.53 -1.71
C VAL A 135 -11.74 -2.29 -1.98
N LYS A 136 -11.34 -2.28 -3.25
CA LYS A 136 -10.02 -2.71 -3.71
C LYS A 136 -9.34 -1.55 -4.44
N VAL A 137 -8.02 -1.56 -4.45
CA VAL A 137 -7.20 -0.56 -5.15
C VAL A 137 -6.18 -1.26 -6.05
N GLU A 138 -6.05 -0.79 -7.30
CA GLU A 138 -4.95 -1.17 -8.18
C GLU A 138 -3.70 -0.39 -7.76
N LEU A 139 -2.62 -1.12 -7.49
CA LEU A 139 -1.29 -0.58 -7.27
C LEU A 139 -0.42 -0.91 -8.48
N SER A 140 0.36 0.07 -8.92
CA SER A 140 1.47 -0.13 -9.86
C SER A 140 2.78 -0.09 -9.09
N ILE A 141 3.60 -1.14 -9.20
CA ILE A 141 4.85 -1.30 -8.46
C ILE A 141 6.03 -1.43 -9.43
N ASP A 142 6.97 -0.49 -9.38
CA ASP A 142 8.14 -0.50 -10.27
C ASP A 142 9.21 -1.53 -9.84
N LYS A 143 10.22 -1.73 -10.70
CA LYS A 143 11.33 -2.67 -10.43
C LYS A 143 12.17 -2.31 -9.19
N LYS A 144 12.09 -1.07 -8.69
CA LYS A 144 12.77 -0.60 -7.48
C LYS A 144 11.88 -0.72 -6.23
N GLY A 145 10.63 -1.16 -6.40
CA GLY A 145 9.63 -1.35 -5.37
C GLY A 145 8.82 -0.10 -5.02
N TYR A 146 8.92 0.99 -5.79
CA TYR A 146 8.06 2.15 -5.57
C TYR A 146 6.65 1.83 -6.04
N ALA A 147 5.67 2.09 -5.17
CA ALA A 147 4.26 1.88 -5.46
C ALA A 147 3.55 3.21 -5.73
N SER A 148 2.53 3.15 -6.59
CA SER A 148 1.54 4.22 -6.78
C SER A 148 0.15 3.60 -6.80
N ALA A 149 -0.79 4.18 -6.04
CA ALA A 149 -2.20 3.84 -6.12
C ALA A 149 -2.83 4.44 -7.40
N GLY A 150 -3.59 3.63 -8.13
CA GLY A 150 -4.22 3.99 -9.39
C GLY A 150 -5.74 3.93 -9.31
N LYS A 151 -6.32 2.87 -9.83
CA LYS A 151 -7.78 2.70 -9.87
C LYS A 151 -8.32 2.23 -8.53
N ILE A 152 -9.53 2.66 -8.19
CA ILE A 152 -10.29 2.16 -7.05
C ILE A 152 -11.52 1.40 -7.54
N PHE A 153 -11.83 0.29 -6.88
CA PHE A 153 -12.92 -0.61 -7.25
C PHE A 153 -13.84 -0.81 -6.06
N ILE A 154 -15.15 -0.80 -6.30
CA ILE A 154 -16.19 -1.17 -5.34
C ILE A 154 -16.94 -2.36 -5.93
N ASP A 155 -16.98 -3.49 -5.23
CA ASP A 155 -17.63 -4.73 -5.71
C ASP A 155 -17.17 -5.10 -7.15
N GLU A 156 -15.85 -5.07 -7.39
CA GLU A 156 -15.18 -5.31 -8.69
C GLU A 156 -15.44 -4.26 -9.79
N LYS A 157 -16.24 -3.23 -9.54
CA LYS A 157 -16.50 -2.15 -10.50
C LYS A 157 -15.57 -0.97 -10.25
N GLU A 158 -14.87 -0.55 -11.29
CA GLU A 158 -14.04 0.66 -11.26
C GLU A 158 -14.91 1.88 -10.95
N VAL A 159 -14.53 2.63 -9.91
CA VAL A 159 -15.16 3.92 -9.59
C VAL A 159 -14.64 4.94 -10.57
N LYS A 160 -15.55 5.57 -11.30
CA LYS A 160 -15.24 6.70 -12.18
C LYS A 160 -15.76 7.96 -11.54
N PHE A 161 -14.84 8.82 -11.17
CA PHE A 161 -15.14 10.18 -10.75
C PHE A 161 -15.62 10.98 -11.95
N ARG A 162 -16.66 11.79 -11.75
CA ARG A 162 -17.24 12.67 -12.77
C ARG A 162 -16.55 14.03 -12.76
#